data_AF-A0A8J2K222-F1
#
_entry.id   AF-A0A8J2K222-F1
#
_cell.length_a   1.000
_cell.length_b   1.000
_cell.length_c   1.000
_cell.angle_alpha   90.00
_cell.angle_beta   90.00
_cell.angle_gamma   90.00
#
_symmetry.space_group_name_H-M   'P 1'
#
loop_
_entity.id
_entity.type
_entity.pdbx_description
1 polymer ?
#
loop_
_entity_poly.entity_id
_entity_poly.type
_entity_poly.pdbx_seq_one_letter_code
_entity_poly.pdbx_strand_id
1 'polypeptide(L)'
;MKWKERIILTLLGALGGITIILLCEFHGHKSRGKLGGPGSGGVGADNSGNRLSNESSILAYIFPKKYSEGSQETFENLLGSSRLVAAKALKRQQGGKLSLRGSPLTVMTKGSVRALGSIIRDEFGDLERMLDPSKQEYLLREREEDDNPSIADVLEINLKSRANLSNFEKFQLLVRKQTLYTEEDGVVDHLLEDMLTQDLTRVEQKKGGTQFKLVVDFASTGQAILKPMRFPRDRETLPNHFYFSDFERHNAEIAAFHVDRVLGFRRAPPVVGRLLNISSEIYPLAEGYLLHTFFISPAGNICFHGKCSYYCDTSHAICGNPDILEVSLAALLPPQEAAPRKSWLHPWRRSYHKRHKAKWEIDEAYCDTVRSEPPYDRGRRLLDLIDMSILDFLIGNMDRHHYETFKMFGNYSFLVHLDHGRAFESQRWRNFSNSTKVPSF
;
A
#
# COMPACT_ATOMS: atom_id res chain seq x y z
N MET A 1 -0.30 -47.38 -29.75
CA MET A 1 -1.33 -47.44 -28.69
C MET A 1 -2.14 -46.16 -28.70
N LYS A 2 -3.45 -46.27 -28.92
CA LYS A 2 -4.36 -45.13 -29.10
C LYS A 2 -4.73 -44.56 -27.72
N TRP A 3 -4.93 -43.24 -27.63
CA TRP A 3 -5.15 -42.43 -26.41
C TRP A 3 -6.14 -43.01 -25.39
N LYS A 4 -7.11 -43.84 -25.83
CA LYS A 4 -8.07 -44.55 -24.98
C LYS A 4 -7.44 -45.60 -24.04
N GLU A 5 -6.33 -46.24 -24.41
CA GLU A 5 -5.65 -47.24 -23.57
C GLU A 5 -4.85 -46.60 -22.43
N ARG A 6 -4.36 -45.36 -22.62
CA ARG A 6 -3.62 -44.62 -21.59
C ARG A 6 -4.52 -44.14 -20.44
N ILE A 7 -5.77 -43.76 -20.75
CA ILE A 7 -6.74 -43.29 -19.75
C ILE A 7 -7.17 -44.42 -18.80
N ILE A 8 -7.36 -45.64 -19.33
CA ILE A 8 -7.76 -46.82 -18.55
C ILE A 8 -6.64 -47.24 -17.56
N LEU A 9 -5.38 -47.18 -17.98
CA LEU A 9 -4.23 -47.47 -17.11
C LEU A 9 -4.05 -46.44 -15.98
N THR A 10 -4.29 -45.15 -16.23
CA THR A 10 -4.24 -44.12 -15.18
C THR A 10 -5.41 -44.19 -14.20
N LEU A 11 -6.62 -44.57 -14.64
CA LEU A 11 -7.77 -44.71 -13.76
C LEU A 11 -7.67 -45.95 -12.85
N LEU A 12 -7.11 -47.06 -13.34
CA LEU A 12 -6.85 -48.25 -12.53
C LEU A 12 -5.74 -48.01 -11.48
N GLY A 13 -4.73 -47.19 -11.78
CA GLY A 13 -3.69 -46.80 -10.82
C GLY A 13 -4.20 -45.92 -9.68
N ALA A 14 -5.15 -45.01 -9.97
CA ALA A 14 -5.73 -44.11 -8.98
C ALA A 14 -6.67 -44.83 -7.97
N LEU A 15 -7.43 -45.84 -8.43
CA LEU A 15 -8.30 -46.65 -7.55
C LEU A 15 -7.50 -47.63 -6.66
N GLY A 16 -6.36 -48.15 -7.15
CA GLY A 16 -5.47 -49.00 -6.36
C GLY A 16 -4.78 -48.23 -5.21
N GLY A 17 -4.36 -46.98 -5.44
CA GLY A 17 -3.70 -46.15 -4.42
C GLY A 17 -4.62 -45.74 -3.26
N ILE A 18 -5.90 -45.47 -3.53
CA ILE A 18 -6.89 -45.08 -2.51
C ILE A 18 -7.22 -46.26 -1.56
N THR A 19 -7.15 -47.50 -2.06
CA THR A 19 -7.44 -48.71 -1.26
C THR A 19 -6.29 -49.04 -0.29
N ILE A 20 -5.05 -48.69 -0.62
CA ILE A 20 -3.87 -48.92 0.24
C ILE A 20 -3.80 -47.90 1.38
N ILE A 21 -4.19 -46.64 1.14
CA ILE A 21 -4.20 -45.59 2.17
C ILE A 21 -5.27 -45.87 3.25
N LEU A 22 -6.45 -46.36 2.86
CA LEU A 22 -7.52 -46.71 3.79
C LEU A 22 -7.21 -47.97 4.64
N LEU A 23 -6.38 -48.89 4.15
CA LEU A 23 -5.93 -50.07 4.92
C LEU A 23 -4.83 -49.73 5.95
N CYS A 24 -4.02 -48.70 5.69
CA CYS A 24 -3.00 -48.24 6.64
C CYS A 24 -3.59 -47.43 7.82
N GLU A 25 -4.67 -46.67 7.62
CA GLU A 25 -5.34 -45.94 8.71
C GLU A 25 -6.12 -46.87 9.67
N PHE A 26 -6.59 -48.03 9.19
CA PHE A 26 -7.37 -48.96 10.03
C PHE A 26 -6.51 -49.83 10.98
N HIS A 27 -5.19 -49.91 10.78
CA HIS A 27 -4.27 -50.69 11.63
C HIS A 27 -3.50 -49.87 12.67
N GLY A 28 -3.62 -48.53 12.66
CA GLY A 28 -2.89 -47.64 13.58
C GLY A 28 -3.55 -47.38 14.94
N HIS A 29 -4.83 -47.72 15.12
CA HIS A 29 -5.62 -47.23 16.26
C HIS A 29 -6.13 -48.35 17.20
N LYS A 30 -5.24 -49.23 17.66
CA LYS A 30 -5.57 -50.22 18.70
C LYS A 30 -4.42 -50.45 19.68
N SER A 31 -4.22 -49.54 20.63
CA SER A 31 -3.65 -49.89 21.95
C SER A 31 -3.96 -48.84 23.02
N ARG A 32 -4.43 -49.33 24.18
CA ARG A 32 -4.77 -48.65 25.47
C ARG A 32 -6.06 -47.82 25.46
N GLY A 33 -7.03 -48.00 26.36
CA GLY A 33 -7.16 -48.81 27.59
C GLY A 33 -8.40 -48.29 28.36
N LYS A 34 -9.18 -49.21 28.91
CA LYS A 34 -10.53 -49.08 29.53
C LYS A 34 -10.63 -48.16 30.76
N LEU A 35 -11.85 -47.68 31.02
CA LEU A 35 -12.69 -47.77 32.26
C LEU A 35 -13.73 -46.61 32.24
N GLY A 36 -15.04 -46.73 32.44
CA GLY A 36 -15.98 -47.83 32.68
C GLY A 36 -17.38 -47.25 33.02
N GLY A 37 -18.44 -47.98 32.64
CA GLY A 37 -19.73 -48.02 33.38
C GLY A 37 -20.85 -47.02 33.04
N PRO A 38 -22.15 -47.39 33.25
CA PRO A 38 -23.23 -47.16 32.28
C PRO A 38 -24.47 -46.42 32.82
N GLY A 39 -25.39 -46.00 31.93
CA GLY A 39 -26.69 -45.42 32.32
C GLY A 39 -27.71 -45.26 31.17
N SER A 40 -28.43 -46.35 30.89
CA SER A 40 -29.85 -46.52 30.48
C SER A 40 -30.75 -45.37 29.93
N GLY A 41 -31.50 -45.72 28.87
CA GLY A 41 -32.92 -45.37 28.62
C GLY A 41 -33.16 -44.08 27.79
N GLY A 42 -34.12 -43.94 26.85
CA GLY A 42 -35.23 -44.76 26.39
C GLY A 42 -36.15 -43.90 25.48
N VAL A 43 -36.55 -44.50 24.36
CA VAL A 43 -37.57 -44.25 23.30
C VAL A 43 -38.77 -43.29 23.55
N GLY A 44 -39.23 -42.64 22.46
CA GLY A 44 -40.66 -42.32 22.13
C GLY A 44 -40.99 -40.81 22.03
N ALA A 45 -41.31 -40.16 20.90
CA ALA A 45 -42.33 -40.34 19.85
C ALA A 45 -43.74 -39.78 20.18
N ASP A 46 -44.25 -38.92 19.26
CA ASP A 46 -45.64 -38.48 19.01
C ASP A 46 -46.32 -37.53 20.05
N ASN A 47 -47.23 -36.59 19.72
CA ASN A 47 -48.01 -36.34 18.50
C ASN A 47 -48.63 -34.91 18.48
N SER A 48 -48.97 -34.47 17.27
CA SER A 48 -50.16 -33.69 16.80
C SER A 48 -50.53 -32.30 17.37
N GLY A 49 -50.90 -31.36 16.46
CA GLY A 49 -51.62 -30.14 16.89
C GLY A 49 -51.82 -28.93 15.97
N ASN A 50 -52.09 -29.09 14.67
CA ASN A 50 -52.91 -28.21 13.79
C ASN A 50 -52.74 -26.67 13.67
N ARG A 51 -52.63 -26.28 12.38
CA ARG A 51 -53.34 -25.20 11.63
C ARG A 51 -52.89 -23.73 11.66
N LEU A 52 -52.44 -23.32 10.46
CA LEU A 52 -52.90 -22.18 9.63
C LEU A 52 -52.80 -20.76 10.20
N SER A 53 -51.85 -19.97 9.71
CA SER A 53 -52.09 -18.96 8.65
C SER A 53 -50.90 -17.99 8.55
N ASN A 54 -50.62 -17.58 7.32
CA ASN A 54 -49.51 -16.73 6.93
C ASN A 54 -49.68 -15.26 7.38
N GLU A 55 -48.54 -14.73 7.81
CA GLU A 55 -47.95 -13.43 7.48
C GLU A 55 -48.69 -12.12 7.83
N SER A 56 -48.17 -11.50 8.90
CA SER A 56 -47.91 -10.07 9.16
C SER A 56 -47.14 -10.07 10.50
N SER A 57 -46.03 -9.39 10.79
CA SER A 57 -45.49 -8.10 10.39
C SER A 57 -44.21 -7.85 11.24
N ILE A 58 -43.28 -7.00 10.76
CA ILE A 58 -42.68 -5.83 11.46
C ILE A 58 -42.20 -5.97 12.95
N LEU A 59 -40.94 -5.53 13.17
CA LEU A 59 -40.31 -4.99 14.41
C LEU A 59 -39.88 -5.91 15.59
N ALA A 60 -38.54 -5.97 15.74
CA ALA A 60 -37.74 -5.60 16.91
C ALA A 60 -37.63 -6.51 18.18
N TYR A 61 -36.38 -6.61 18.67
CA TYR A 61 -35.91 -6.96 20.03
C TYR A 61 -36.15 -8.44 20.47
N ILE A 62 -35.28 -9.23 21.15
CA ILE A 62 -34.34 -9.04 22.28
C ILE A 62 -33.30 -10.21 22.33
N PHE A 63 -32.10 -9.91 22.85
CA PHE A 63 -30.99 -10.74 23.37
C PHE A 63 -31.29 -12.08 24.08
N PRO A 64 -30.22 -12.87 24.36
CA PRO A 64 -29.96 -13.22 25.75
C PRO A 64 -28.56 -12.80 26.27
N LYS A 65 -28.56 -12.17 27.45
CA LYS A 65 -27.46 -12.07 28.43
C LYS A 65 -27.12 -13.51 28.94
N LYS A 66 -25.95 -13.84 29.50
CA LYS A 66 -25.39 -13.32 30.77
C LYS A 66 -24.10 -14.08 31.12
N TYR A 67 -23.08 -13.37 31.63
CA TYR A 67 -22.13 -13.73 32.71
C TYR A 67 -21.07 -12.63 32.81
N SER A 68 -20.39 -12.42 33.94
CA SER A 68 -20.83 -11.69 35.13
C SER A 68 -19.71 -10.71 35.51
N GLU A 69 -20.06 -9.71 36.32
CA GLU A 69 -19.25 -8.62 36.88
C GLU A 69 -17.98 -9.05 37.65
N GLY A 70 -16.95 -8.19 37.62
CA GLY A 70 -15.87 -8.19 38.63
C GLY A 70 -14.57 -7.51 38.21
N SER A 71 -14.21 -6.44 38.93
CA SER A 71 -12.96 -5.64 38.95
C SER A 71 -12.73 -4.59 37.85
N GLN A 72 -12.94 -3.33 38.25
CA GLN A 72 -12.29 -2.15 37.69
C GLN A 72 -10.79 -2.23 37.99
N GLU A 73 -9.96 -2.21 36.95
CA GLU A 73 -8.56 -1.80 37.03
C GLU A 73 -8.30 -0.77 35.93
N THR A 74 -7.84 0.40 36.37
CA THR A 74 -7.54 1.57 35.56
C THR A 74 -6.29 1.35 34.70
N PHE A 75 -6.31 1.97 33.52
CA PHE A 75 -5.30 1.92 32.45
C PHE A 75 -3.94 2.57 32.80
N GLU A 76 -3.54 2.62 34.07
CA GLU A 76 -2.37 3.39 34.55
C GLU A 76 -1.14 2.56 34.98
N ASN A 77 -1.15 1.22 34.90
CA ASN A 77 -0.05 0.41 35.47
C ASN A 77 0.82 -0.38 34.47
N LEU A 78 0.95 0.05 33.22
CA LEU A 78 1.78 -0.65 32.21
C LEU A 78 3.00 0.14 31.70
N LEU A 79 3.50 1.08 32.51
CA LEU A 79 4.75 1.79 32.25
C LEU A 79 5.61 1.80 33.52
N GLY A 80 6.33 0.71 33.79
CA GLY A 80 7.27 0.68 34.91
C GLY A 80 7.97 -0.66 35.15
N SER A 81 9.05 -0.94 34.42
CA SER A 81 10.29 -1.46 35.03
C SER A 81 11.41 -1.65 34.01
N SER A 82 12.48 -0.88 34.23
CA SER A 82 13.82 -1.03 33.68
C SER A 82 14.42 -2.41 33.89
N ARG A 83 15.32 -2.81 32.97
CA ARG A 83 16.68 -3.27 33.33
C ARG A 83 17.63 -3.25 32.12
N LEU A 84 18.58 -2.31 32.18
CA LEU A 84 19.78 -2.25 31.35
C LEU A 84 20.68 -3.47 31.58
N VAL A 85 21.30 -3.99 30.51
CA VAL A 85 22.57 -4.72 30.57
C VAL A 85 23.50 -4.16 29.51
N ALA A 86 24.67 -3.71 29.96
CA ALA A 86 25.74 -3.13 29.15
C ALA A 86 26.51 -4.21 28.36
N ALA A 87 26.85 -3.92 27.10
CA ALA A 87 27.81 -4.70 26.32
C ALA A 87 29.01 -3.84 25.89
N LYS A 88 30.20 -4.35 26.21
CA LYS A 88 31.52 -3.75 26.04
C LYS A 88 31.95 -3.63 24.58
N ALA A 89 32.58 -2.51 24.27
CA ALA A 89 33.34 -2.25 23.06
C ALA A 89 34.59 -3.15 22.94
N LEU A 90 34.84 -3.64 21.72
CA LEU A 90 36.11 -4.25 21.32
C LEU A 90 36.73 -3.42 20.19
N LYS A 91 37.84 -2.74 20.52
CA LYS A 91 38.77 -2.15 19.56
C LYS A 91 39.54 -3.26 18.84
N ARG A 92 39.72 -3.11 17.52
CA ARG A 92 40.89 -3.68 16.83
C ARG A 92 41.48 -2.68 15.83
N GLN A 93 42.79 -2.55 15.91
CA GLN A 93 43.66 -1.65 15.17
C GLN A 93 44.17 -2.28 13.87
N GLN A 94 44.39 -1.38 12.90
CA GLN A 94 45.48 -1.31 11.91
C GLN A 94 45.56 -2.31 10.75
N GLY A 95 45.61 -1.71 9.55
CA GLY A 95 46.85 -1.74 8.75
C GLY A 95 46.76 -2.49 7.42
N GLY A 96 46.82 -1.75 6.30
CA GLY A 96 47.05 -2.33 4.97
C GLY A 96 46.86 -1.35 3.83
N LYS A 97 47.91 -0.57 3.50
CA LYS A 97 48.04 0.15 2.21
C LYS A 97 48.30 -0.87 1.11
N LEU A 98 47.56 -0.81 0.00
CA LEU A 98 48.04 -1.29 -1.29
C LEU A 98 47.70 -0.26 -2.38
N SER A 99 48.69 0.02 -3.22
CA SER A 99 48.71 1.00 -4.30
C SER A 99 49.04 0.28 -5.62
N LEU A 100 48.76 0.97 -6.73
CA LEU A 100 49.15 0.71 -8.13
C LEU A 100 48.19 -0.25 -8.88
N ARG A 101 47.81 -0.04 -10.14
CA ARG A 101 48.27 0.88 -11.20
C ARG A 101 47.20 0.89 -12.31
N GLY A 102 47.01 2.04 -12.97
CA GLY A 102 46.18 2.15 -14.16
C GLY A 102 46.85 1.61 -15.42
N SER A 103 46.04 1.31 -16.43
CA SER A 103 46.43 1.18 -17.84
C SER A 103 45.25 1.61 -18.73
N PRO A 104 45.51 2.21 -19.91
CA PRO A 104 44.59 3.10 -20.59
C PRO A 104 43.61 2.36 -21.52
N LEU A 105 42.37 2.84 -21.59
CA LEU A 105 41.38 2.38 -22.56
C LEU A 105 41.53 3.17 -23.88
N THR A 106 41.91 2.44 -24.92
CA THR A 106 42.04 2.87 -26.30
C THR A 106 40.70 3.32 -26.87
N VAL A 107 40.68 4.53 -27.43
CA VAL A 107 39.55 5.09 -28.20
C VAL A 107 39.45 4.36 -29.53
N MET A 108 38.35 3.63 -29.74
CA MET A 108 37.95 3.12 -31.06
C MET A 108 36.83 4.00 -31.62
N THR A 109 37.14 4.63 -32.76
CA THR A 109 36.30 5.55 -33.51
C THR A 109 35.23 4.88 -34.36
N LYS A 110 34.10 5.58 -34.50
CA LYS A 110 33.15 5.62 -35.64
C LYS A 110 32.52 4.29 -36.10
N GLY A 111 31.34 4.01 -35.55
CA GLY A 111 30.30 3.19 -36.18
C GLY A 111 29.07 4.05 -36.47
N SER A 112 28.60 4.00 -37.71
CA SER A 112 27.48 4.77 -38.29
C SER A 112 26.18 4.64 -37.48
N VAL A 113 25.69 5.73 -36.91
CA VAL A 113 24.34 5.83 -36.36
C VAL A 113 23.40 6.18 -37.52
N ARG A 114 22.59 5.21 -37.96
CA ARG A 114 21.43 5.48 -38.80
C ARG A 114 20.53 6.47 -38.06
N ALA A 115 20.27 7.62 -38.69
CA ALA A 115 19.36 8.64 -38.19
C ALA A 115 18.00 8.00 -37.86
N LEU A 116 17.63 7.98 -36.57
CA LEU A 116 16.23 7.85 -36.18
C LEU A 116 15.50 9.06 -36.78
N GLY A 117 14.39 8.81 -37.46
CA GLY A 117 13.54 9.83 -38.07
C GLY A 117 13.19 10.95 -37.08
N SER A 118 13.07 12.15 -37.63
CA SER A 118 12.74 13.38 -36.90
C SER A 118 11.58 13.17 -35.94
N ILE A 119 11.86 13.37 -34.66
CA ILE A 119 10.89 13.41 -33.57
C ILE A 119 9.97 14.60 -33.85
N ILE A 120 8.73 14.36 -34.27
CA ILE A 120 7.70 15.41 -34.28
C ILE A 120 7.33 15.63 -32.82
N ARG A 121 7.87 16.70 -32.22
CA ARG A 121 7.37 17.22 -30.95
C ARG A 121 6.06 17.92 -31.27
N ASP A 122 4.99 17.53 -30.59
CA ASP A 122 3.78 18.34 -30.57
C ASP A 122 4.14 19.69 -29.93
N GLU A 123 3.81 20.78 -30.61
CA GLU A 123 4.07 22.14 -30.13
C GLU A 123 2.98 22.61 -29.16
N PHE A 124 1.94 21.79 -28.92
CA PHE A 124 0.85 22.08 -27.98
C PHE A 124 0.18 23.43 -28.25
N GLY A 125 0.14 23.89 -29.50
CA GLY A 125 -0.41 25.20 -29.88
C GLY A 125 -1.92 25.33 -29.70
N ASP A 126 -2.62 24.22 -29.48
CA ASP A 126 -3.99 24.16 -28.98
C ASP A 126 -4.05 24.43 -27.46
N LEU A 127 -3.15 23.83 -26.68
CA LEU A 127 -3.03 24.07 -25.24
C LEU A 127 -2.62 25.51 -24.94
N GLU A 128 -1.69 26.09 -25.70
CA GLU A 128 -1.32 27.51 -25.56
C GLU A 128 -2.51 28.44 -25.81
N ARG A 129 -3.39 28.10 -26.75
CA ARG A 129 -4.64 28.83 -27.01
C ARG A 129 -5.66 28.64 -25.89
N MET A 130 -5.68 27.47 -25.25
CA MET A 130 -6.54 27.19 -24.10
C MET A 130 -6.03 27.82 -22.81
N LEU A 131 -4.72 28.01 -22.65
CA LEU A 131 -4.07 28.64 -21.49
C LEU A 131 -3.95 30.16 -21.63
N ASP A 132 -4.45 30.76 -22.71
CA ASP A 132 -4.47 32.22 -22.92
C ASP A 132 -5.35 32.90 -21.85
N PRO A 133 -4.75 33.59 -20.85
CA PRO A 133 -5.49 34.17 -19.75
C PRO A 133 -6.45 35.28 -20.21
N SER A 134 -6.22 35.84 -21.40
CA SER A 134 -7.05 36.90 -21.97
C SER A 134 -8.37 36.39 -22.59
N LYS A 135 -8.48 35.07 -22.80
CA LYS A 135 -9.67 34.42 -23.40
C LYS A 135 -10.45 33.55 -22.42
N GLN A 136 -9.94 33.37 -21.20
CA GLN A 136 -10.62 32.58 -20.18
C GLN A 136 -11.44 33.49 -19.27
N GLU A 137 -12.73 33.57 -19.55
CA GLU A 137 -13.71 33.98 -18.56
C GLU A 137 -13.87 32.80 -17.58
N TYR A 138 -12.89 32.64 -16.69
CA TYR A 138 -13.06 31.73 -15.58
C TYR A 138 -14.18 32.28 -14.70
N LEU A 139 -15.32 31.61 -14.70
CA LEU A 139 -16.11 31.51 -13.47
C LEU A 139 -15.26 30.70 -12.50
N LEU A 140 -14.22 31.32 -11.92
CA LEU A 140 -13.69 30.90 -10.64
C LEU A 140 -14.91 30.91 -9.74
N ARG A 141 -15.47 29.72 -9.48
CA ARG A 141 -16.55 29.61 -8.53
C ARG A 141 -15.89 29.88 -7.18
N GLU A 142 -15.84 31.15 -6.79
CA GLU A 142 -15.71 31.56 -5.40
C GLU A 142 -16.89 30.92 -4.66
N ARG A 143 -16.71 29.69 -4.17
CA ARG A 143 -17.66 28.89 -3.39
C ARG A 143 -16.96 27.56 -3.09
N GLU A 144 -16.56 27.21 -1.87
CA GLU A 144 -16.84 27.70 -0.52
C GLU A 144 -15.54 27.52 0.28
N GLU A 145 -14.79 28.58 0.60
CA GLU A 145 -13.73 28.46 1.62
C GLU A 145 -14.33 28.17 3.01
N ASP A 146 -15.61 28.52 3.22
CA ASP A 146 -16.30 28.40 4.50
C ASP A 146 -16.57 26.93 4.93
N ASP A 147 -16.77 26.00 3.98
CA ASP A 147 -17.04 24.58 4.28
C ASP A 147 -15.79 23.71 4.09
N ASN A 148 -14.81 23.92 4.96
CA ASN A 148 -13.59 23.14 5.01
C ASN A 148 -13.25 22.65 6.44
N PRO A 149 -14.13 21.91 7.13
CA PRO A 149 -13.86 21.42 8.48
C PRO A 149 -12.70 20.41 8.50
N SER A 150 -11.94 20.41 9.59
CA SER A 150 -10.97 19.37 9.91
C SER A 150 -11.63 18.12 10.53
N ILE A 151 -10.90 17.01 10.62
CA ILE A 151 -11.35 15.84 11.38
C ILE A 151 -11.62 16.21 12.84
N ALA A 152 -10.79 17.05 13.45
CA ALA A 152 -11.03 17.55 14.81
C ALA A 152 -12.35 18.33 14.90
N ASP A 153 -12.68 19.15 13.90
CA ASP A 153 -13.93 19.92 13.88
C ASP A 153 -15.14 18.98 13.76
N VAL A 154 -15.09 18.00 12.86
CA VAL A 154 -16.18 17.02 12.67
C VAL A 154 -16.38 16.12 13.89
N LEU A 155 -15.31 15.81 14.63
CA LEU A 155 -15.36 15.01 15.84
C LEU A 155 -15.51 15.84 17.13
N GLU A 156 -15.69 17.16 17.01
CA GLU A 156 -15.82 18.10 18.13
C GLU A 156 -14.67 18.02 19.15
N ILE A 157 -13.44 17.76 18.67
CA ILE A 157 -12.24 17.64 19.51
C ILE A 157 -11.65 19.03 19.75
N ASN A 158 -11.64 19.47 21.00
CA ASN A 158 -10.97 20.70 21.39
C ASN A 158 -9.44 20.51 21.42
N LEU A 159 -8.75 20.93 20.36
CA LEU A 159 -7.29 20.84 20.28
C LEU A 159 -6.57 21.65 21.36
N LYS A 160 -7.16 22.76 21.84
CA LYS A 160 -6.56 23.61 22.88
C LYS A 160 -6.51 22.91 24.24
N SER A 161 -7.41 21.96 24.51
CA SER A 161 -7.38 21.19 25.75
C SER A 161 -6.37 20.04 25.72
N ARG A 162 -5.77 19.74 24.55
CA ARG A 162 -4.76 18.69 24.37
C ARG A 162 -3.39 19.29 24.09
N ALA A 163 -2.71 19.74 25.14
CA ALA A 163 -1.43 20.45 25.02
C ALA A 163 -0.26 19.59 24.48
N ASN A 164 -0.34 18.25 24.57
CA ASN A 164 0.78 17.35 24.33
C ASN A 164 0.58 16.41 23.13
N LEU A 165 -0.10 16.85 22.07
CA LEU A 165 -0.26 16.05 20.85
C LEU A 165 1.09 15.94 20.11
N SER A 166 1.43 14.73 19.69
CA SER A 166 2.51 14.47 18.75
C SER A 166 2.20 15.08 17.37
N ASN A 167 3.22 15.29 16.53
CA ASN A 167 2.98 15.82 15.18
C ASN A 167 2.22 14.82 14.29
N PHE A 168 2.31 13.52 14.57
CA PHE A 168 1.47 12.49 13.94
C PHE A 168 -0.01 12.71 14.28
N GLU A 169 -0.34 12.90 15.56
CA GLU A 169 -1.72 13.15 15.98
C GLU A 169 -2.25 14.49 15.46
N LYS A 170 -1.43 15.55 15.49
CA LYS A 170 -1.79 16.84 14.90
C LYS A 170 -2.11 16.68 13.41
N PHE A 171 -1.23 16.04 12.64
CA PHE A 171 -1.47 15.77 11.22
C PHE A 171 -2.79 15.03 11.01
N GLN A 172 -3.03 13.95 11.74
CA GLN A 172 -4.25 13.16 11.61
C GLN A 172 -5.52 13.96 11.95
N LEU A 173 -5.49 14.77 13.01
CA LEU A 173 -6.64 15.57 13.47
C LEU A 173 -6.90 16.79 12.58
N LEU A 174 -5.86 17.35 11.95
CA LEU A 174 -5.94 18.56 11.13
C LEU A 174 -6.23 18.28 9.64
N VAL A 175 -6.32 17.02 9.21
CA VAL A 175 -6.84 16.66 7.88
C VAL A 175 -8.18 17.35 7.65
N ARG A 176 -8.34 18.04 6.51
CA ARG A 176 -9.55 18.82 6.20
C ARG A 176 -10.37 18.22 5.06
N LYS A 177 -11.59 18.72 4.87
CA LYS A 177 -12.49 18.30 3.80
C LYS A 177 -11.91 18.52 2.38
N GLN A 178 -11.08 19.55 2.21
CA GLN A 178 -10.53 19.96 0.91
C GLN A 178 -9.07 19.52 0.69
N THR A 179 -8.29 19.33 1.75
CA THR A 179 -6.85 19.02 1.69
C THR A 179 -6.44 18.09 2.83
N LEU A 180 -5.36 17.34 2.61
CA LEU A 180 -4.82 16.44 3.63
C LEU A 180 -3.98 17.20 4.68
N TYR A 181 -3.39 18.34 4.29
CA TYR A 181 -2.66 19.24 5.17
C TYR A 181 -2.68 20.67 4.61
N THR A 182 -2.25 21.64 5.42
CA THR A 182 -2.21 23.07 5.08
C THR A 182 -0.77 23.58 5.04
N GLU A 183 -0.51 24.76 4.46
CA GLU A 183 0.85 25.33 4.44
C GLU A 183 1.17 26.06 5.75
N GLU A 184 0.14 26.60 6.39
CA GLU A 184 0.23 27.66 7.39
C GLU A 184 0.67 27.17 8.76
N ASP A 185 0.45 25.89 9.08
CA ASP A 185 0.63 25.34 10.43
C ASP A 185 2.02 24.73 10.70
N GLY A 186 2.84 24.52 9.68
CA GLY A 186 4.18 23.91 9.79
C GLY A 186 4.19 22.46 10.30
N VAL A 187 3.03 21.84 10.53
CA VAL A 187 2.91 20.52 11.15
C VAL A 187 3.60 19.45 10.30
N VAL A 188 3.49 19.57 8.98
CA VAL A 188 4.08 18.57 8.09
C VAL A 188 5.60 18.61 8.12
N ASP A 189 6.23 19.78 8.18
CA ASP A 189 7.68 19.85 8.18
C ASP A 189 8.27 19.30 9.49
N HIS A 190 7.60 19.54 10.62
CA HIS A 190 7.94 18.89 11.89
C HIS A 190 7.68 17.37 11.88
N LEU A 191 6.61 16.91 11.23
CA LEU A 191 6.32 15.49 11.08
C LEU A 191 7.37 14.76 10.20
N LEU A 192 7.87 15.42 9.15
CA LEU A 192 8.97 14.88 8.34
C LEU A 192 10.25 14.75 9.17
N GLU A 193 10.57 15.75 9.99
CA GLU A 193 11.72 15.73 10.91
C GLU A 193 11.58 14.63 11.98
N ASP A 194 10.38 14.45 12.53
CA ASP A 194 10.09 13.36 13.47
C ASP A 194 10.34 11.99 12.83
N MET A 195 9.85 11.75 11.62
CA MET A 195 10.08 10.50 10.90
C MET A 195 11.56 10.27 10.57
N LEU A 196 12.33 11.35 10.36
CA LEU A 196 13.77 11.30 10.10
C LEU A 196 14.58 10.92 11.35
N THR A 197 14.22 11.46 12.51
CA THR A 197 15.11 11.47 13.68
C THR A 197 14.66 10.58 14.83
N GLN A 198 13.37 10.32 14.99
CA GLN A 198 12.88 9.55 16.11
C GLN A 198 13.25 8.07 16.03
N ASP A 199 13.46 7.45 17.18
CA ASP A 199 13.73 6.01 17.26
C ASP A 199 12.48 5.19 16.90
N LEU A 200 12.72 4.11 16.16
CA LEU A 200 11.72 3.08 15.92
C LEU A 200 11.61 2.19 17.16
N THR A 201 10.40 1.79 17.51
CA THR A 201 10.12 0.90 18.64
C THR A 201 9.60 -0.46 18.20
N ARG A 202 8.99 -0.55 17.02
CA ARG A 202 8.40 -1.78 16.49
C ARG A 202 8.35 -1.77 14.97
N VAL A 203 8.57 -2.94 14.36
CA VAL A 203 8.53 -3.14 12.91
C VAL A 203 7.73 -4.40 12.58
N GLU A 204 6.61 -4.24 11.88
CA GLU A 204 5.78 -5.37 11.43
C GLU A 204 5.58 -5.33 9.91
N GLN A 205 5.49 -6.49 9.27
CA GLN A 205 5.05 -6.54 7.88
C GLN A 205 3.54 -6.28 7.75
N LYS A 206 3.16 -5.30 6.91
CA LYS A 206 1.75 -5.01 6.66
C LYS A 206 1.06 -6.19 5.98
N LYS A 207 -0.08 -6.62 6.54
CA LYS A 207 -0.93 -7.66 5.96
C LYS A 207 -1.68 -7.15 4.72
N GLY A 208 -1.95 -8.05 3.77
CA GLY A 208 -2.86 -7.82 2.63
C GLY A 208 -2.32 -6.94 1.49
N GLY A 209 -1.00 -6.83 1.33
CA GLY A 209 -0.37 -6.11 0.20
C GLY A 209 0.07 -7.04 -0.94
N THR A 210 0.18 -6.49 -2.15
CA THR A 210 0.75 -7.19 -3.31
C THR A 210 2.27 -7.31 -3.19
N GLN A 211 2.94 -6.20 -2.91
CA GLN A 211 4.39 -6.11 -2.69
C GLN A 211 4.75 -5.86 -1.22
N PHE A 212 6.04 -5.96 -0.94
CA PHE A 212 6.62 -5.83 0.39
C PHE A 212 6.49 -4.41 0.94
N LYS A 213 5.94 -4.27 2.15
CA LYS A 213 5.85 -3.02 2.91
C LYS A 213 5.75 -3.32 4.40
N LEU A 214 6.34 -2.46 5.21
CA LEU A 214 6.33 -2.56 6.66
C LEU A 214 5.47 -1.45 7.26
N VAL A 215 4.93 -1.70 8.44
CA VAL A 215 4.42 -0.69 9.36
C VAL A 215 5.45 -0.54 10.46
N VAL A 216 5.86 0.69 10.73
CA VAL A 216 6.80 1.01 11.80
C VAL A 216 6.15 1.94 12.81
N ASP A 217 6.46 1.70 14.08
CA ASP A 217 5.99 2.51 15.19
C ASP A 217 7.17 3.32 15.76
N PHE A 218 6.92 4.58 16.10
CA PHE A 218 7.91 5.48 16.67
C PHE A 218 7.76 5.57 18.19
N ALA A 219 8.79 6.06 18.88
CA ALA A 219 8.74 6.33 20.31
C ALA A 219 7.61 7.30 20.71
N SER A 220 7.21 8.22 19.82
CA SER A 220 6.09 9.14 20.03
C SER A 220 4.71 8.52 19.76
N THR A 221 4.61 7.18 19.69
CA THR A 221 3.41 6.40 19.30
C THR A 221 2.87 6.68 17.89
N GLY A 222 3.57 7.48 17.10
CA GLY A 222 3.29 7.68 15.67
C GLY A 222 3.56 6.43 14.86
N GLN A 223 2.98 6.34 13.67
CA GLN A 223 3.16 5.21 12.76
C GLN A 223 3.46 5.69 11.34
N ALA A 224 4.25 4.91 10.61
CA ALA A 224 4.49 5.12 9.19
C ALA A 224 4.49 3.80 8.39
N ILE A 225 4.18 3.90 7.10
CA ILE A 225 4.47 2.84 6.13
C ILE A 225 5.91 3.00 5.66
N LEU A 226 6.70 1.94 5.81
CA LEU A 226 8.06 1.85 5.32
C LEU A 226 8.09 1.02 4.04
N LYS A 227 8.60 1.61 2.94
CA LYS A 227 8.96 0.90 1.72
C LYS A 227 10.48 0.94 1.53
N PRO A 228 11.16 -0.21 1.38
CA PRO A 228 12.61 -0.24 1.26
C PRO A 228 13.09 0.00 -0.16
N MET A 229 14.30 0.52 -0.29
CA MET A 229 15.02 0.58 -1.56
C MET A 229 15.27 -0.82 -2.11
N ARG A 230 14.96 -1.00 -3.40
CA ARG A 230 15.22 -2.25 -4.14
C ARG A 230 16.28 -2.09 -5.22
N PHE A 231 16.25 -0.97 -5.93
CA PHE A 231 17.12 -0.73 -7.08
C PHE A 231 17.82 0.63 -6.99
N PRO A 232 19.01 0.76 -7.62
CA PRO A 232 19.64 2.05 -7.90
C PRO A 232 18.70 3.03 -8.62
N ARG A 233 18.96 4.34 -8.48
CA ARG A 233 18.09 5.40 -9.01
C ARG A 233 18.01 5.46 -10.54
N ASP A 234 19.06 5.02 -11.22
CA ASP A 234 19.18 4.94 -12.67
C ASP A 234 18.49 3.71 -13.28
N ARG A 235 18.01 2.78 -12.43
CA ARG A 235 17.34 1.58 -12.91
C ARG A 235 15.95 1.92 -13.45
N GLU A 236 15.79 1.81 -14.77
CA GLU A 236 14.48 1.89 -15.41
C GLU A 236 13.74 0.54 -15.40
N THR A 237 12.41 0.63 -15.48
CA THR A 237 11.50 -0.49 -15.72
C THR A 237 11.75 -1.06 -17.10
N LEU A 238 11.79 -2.38 -17.20
CA LEU A 238 12.03 -3.04 -18.48
C LEU A 238 10.87 -2.75 -19.44
N PRO A 239 11.11 -2.47 -20.73
CA PRO A 239 10.05 -2.13 -21.69
C PRO A 239 8.96 -3.21 -21.86
N ASN A 240 9.28 -4.46 -21.51
CA ASN A 240 8.35 -5.59 -21.60
C ASN A 240 7.56 -5.83 -20.29
N HIS A 241 7.84 -5.07 -19.23
CA HIS A 241 7.05 -5.14 -18.00
C HIS A 241 5.74 -4.38 -18.19
N PHE A 242 4.64 -5.04 -17.85
CA PHE A 242 3.37 -4.35 -17.69
C PHE A 242 3.37 -3.59 -16.35
N TYR A 243 2.60 -2.50 -16.27
CA TYR A 243 2.35 -1.71 -15.06
C TYR A 243 2.00 -2.58 -13.84
N PHE A 244 1.22 -3.66 -14.02
CA PHE A 244 0.85 -4.55 -12.91
C PHE A 244 1.97 -5.50 -12.44
N SER A 245 3.06 -5.62 -13.20
CA SER A 245 4.24 -6.44 -12.85
C SER A 245 5.41 -5.62 -12.36
N ASP A 246 5.33 -4.28 -12.41
CA ASP A 246 6.47 -3.47 -12.02
C ASP A 246 6.72 -3.47 -10.51
N PHE A 247 7.98 -3.29 -10.12
CA PHE A 247 8.39 -3.21 -8.74
C PHE A 247 8.13 -1.82 -8.15
N GLU A 248 7.66 -1.77 -6.91
CA GLU A 248 7.55 -0.50 -6.20
C GLU A 248 8.94 0.08 -5.85
N ARG A 249 9.03 1.41 -5.86
CA ARG A 249 10.22 2.21 -5.61
C ARG A 249 9.95 3.16 -4.45
N HIS A 250 10.77 3.08 -3.41
CA HIS A 250 10.62 3.94 -2.23
C HIS A 250 10.80 5.43 -2.58
N ASN A 251 11.76 5.74 -3.46
CA ASN A 251 12.03 7.11 -3.88
C ASN A 251 10.88 7.72 -4.72
N ALA A 252 10.04 6.89 -5.33
CA ALA A 252 8.88 7.36 -6.07
C ALA A 252 7.79 7.91 -5.12
N GLU A 253 7.57 7.28 -3.96
CA GLU A 253 6.67 7.80 -2.93
C GLU A 253 7.13 9.16 -2.40
N ILE A 254 8.43 9.31 -2.13
CA ILE A 254 9.02 10.56 -1.66
C ILE A 254 8.82 11.65 -2.71
N ALA A 255 9.22 11.39 -3.96
CA ALA A 255 9.13 12.37 -5.03
C ALA A 255 7.68 12.77 -5.34
N ALA A 256 6.75 11.82 -5.36
CA ALA A 256 5.34 12.09 -5.63
C ALA A 256 4.70 12.98 -4.57
N PHE A 257 5.02 12.78 -3.28
CA PHE A 257 4.60 13.70 -2.22
C PHE A 257 5.10 15.14 -2.45
N HIS A 258 6.35 15.32 -2.85
CA HIS A 258 6.89 16.64 -3.13
C HIS A 258 6.29 17.26 -4.41
N VAL A 259 6.02 16.48 -5.46
CA VAL A 259 5.34 16.97 -6.67
C VAL A 259 3.91 17.39 -6.34
N ASP A 260 3.17 16.59 -5.57
CA ASP A 260 1.83 16.93 -5.08
C ASP A 260 1.82 18.24 -4.28
N ARG A 261 2.83 18.45 -3.42
CA ARG A 261 3.04 19.69 -2.67
C ARG A 261 3.32 20.88 -3.60
N VAL A 262 4.23 20.74 -4.56
CA VAL A 262 4.63 21.81 -5.50
C VAL A 262 3.49 22.23 -6.42
N LEU A 263 2.64 21.28 -6.83
CA LEU A 263 1.44 21.57 -7.62
C LEU A 263 0.31 22.20 -6.80
N GLY A 264 0.49 22.36 -5.49
CA GLY A 264 -0.50 22.97 -4.61
C GLY A 264 -1.68 22.05 -4.27
N PHE A 265 -1.63 20.76 -4.61
CA PHE A 265 -2.73 19.83 -4.31
C PHE A 265 -2.85 19.56 -2.81
N ARG A 266 -1.74 19.20 -2.16
CA ARG A 266 -1.67 18.84 -0.72
C ARG A 266 -2.63 17.70 -0.36
N ARG A 267 -2.68 16.67 -1.20
CA ARG A 267 -3.57 15.50 -1.09
C ARG A 267 -2.79 14.19 -0.92
N ALA A 268 -1.46 14.22 -1.03
CA ALA A 268 -0.58 13.09 -0.73
C ALA A 268 -0.11 13.12 0.74
N PRO A 269 0.00 11.96 1.42
CA PRO A 269 0.53 11.91 2.79
C PRO A 269 2.00 12.34 2.83
N PRO A 270 2.48 12.92 3.94
CA PRO A 270 3.89 13.25 4.13
C PRO A 270 4.79 12.03 4.00
N VAL A 271 5.82 12.13 3.16
CA VAL A 271 6.80 11.05 2.94
C VAL A 271 8.23 11.59 3.04
N VAL A 272 9.08 10.89 3.78
CA VAL A 272 10.50 11.23 3.90
C VAL A 272 11.41 10.03 3.63
N GLY A 273 12.62 10.28 3.14
CA GLY A 273 13.65 9.25 2.99
C GLY A 273 14.49 9.11 4.25
N ARG A 274 14.81 7.89 4.67
CA ARG A 274 15.68 7.62 5.83
C ARG A 274 16.66 6.48 5.53
N LEU A 275 17.87 6.58 6.07
CA LEU A 275 18.81 5.46 6.14
C LEU A 275 18.61 4.74 7.48
N LEU A 276 18.40 3.44 7.42
CA LEU A 276 18.24 2.59 8.60
C LEU A 276 19.32 1.52 8.61
N ASN A 277 19.84 1.23 9.79
CA ASN A 277 20.68 0.05 9.99
C ASN A 277 19.78 -1.17 10.23
N ILE A 278 19.83 -2.16 9.33
CA ILE A 278 19.03 -3.39 9.42
C ILE A 278 19.33 -4.12 10.73
N SER A 279 20.60 -4.20 11.14
CA SER A 279 21.06 -4.93 12.33
C SER A 279 20.54 -4.35 13.64
N SER A 280 20.38 -3.03 13.73
CA SER A 280 20.00 -2.36 14.99
C SER A 280 18.59 -1.76 15.00
N GLU A 281 18.08 -1.30 13.86
CA GLU A 281 16.82 -0.54 13.76
C GLU A 281 15.69 -1.34 13.10
N ILE A 282 15.96 -2.49 12.47
CA ILE A 282 14.92 -3.30 11.81
C ILE A 282 14.84 -4.70 12.42
N TYR A 283 15.92 -5.48 12.36
CA TYR A 283 15.94 -6.87 12.79
C TYR A 283 15.54 -7.08 14.26
N PRO A 284 16.08 -6.32 15.24
CA PRO A 284 15.73 -6.51 16.64
C PRO A 284 14.28 -6.10 16.98
N LEU A 285 13.68 -5.26 16.14
CA LEU A 285 12.32 -4.73 16.32
C LEU A 285 11.29 -5.48 15.47
N ALA A 286 11.72 -6.46 14.67
CA ALA A 286 10.88 -7.18 13.74
C ALA A 286 9.96 -8.18 14.46
N GLU A 287 8.66 -8.10 14.16
CA GLU A 287 7.66 -8.99 14.74
C GLU A 287 7.08 -10.01 13.74
N GLY A 288 6.46 -11.05 14.28
CA GLY A 288 5.69 -12.02 13.52
C GLY A 288 6.53 -12.76 12.47
N TYR A 289 5.96 -12.96 11.28
CA TYR A 289 6.63 -13.73 10.23
C TYR A 289 7.89 -13.03 9.69
N LEU A 290 7.96 -11.70 9.75
CA LEU A 290 9.08 -10.92 9.21
C LEU A 290 10.42 -11.37 9.82
N LEU A 291 10.45 -11.56 11.15
CA LEU A 291 11.63 -11.98 11.91
C LEU A 291 12.27 -13.26 11.36
N HIS A 292 11.47 -14.19 10.87
CA HIS A 292 11.94 -15.48 10.35
C HIS A 292 12.43 -15.43 8.90
N THR A 293 12.36 -14.27 8.24
CA THR A 293 12.77 -14.12 6.84
C THR A 293 14.15 -13.49 6.67
N PHE A 294 14.82 -13.16 7.78
CA PHE A 294 16.17 -12.59 7.75
C PHE A 294 17.23 -13.67 7.50
N PHE A 295 18.24 -13.32 6.70
CA PHE A 295 19.37 -14.19 6.40
C PHE A 295 20.58 -13.37 5.95
N ILE A 296 21.74 -14.02 5.88
CA ILE A 296 22.97 -13.44 5.34
C ILE A 296 23.18 -13.98 3.93
N SER A 297 23.34 -13.06 2.96
CA SER A 297 23.63 -13.43 1.57
C SER A 297 25.06 -14.00 1.41
N PRO A 298 25.37 -14.70 0.30
CA PRO A 298 26.74 -15.15 0.01
C PRO A 298 27.79 -14.03 -0.04
N ALA A 299 27.36 -12.77 -0.25
CA ALA A 299 28.22 -11.59 -0.24
C ALA A 299 28.44 -11.00 1.17
N GLY A 300 27.85 -11.58 2.22
CA GLY A 300 27.95 -11.09 3.59
C GLY A 300 26.97 -9.99 3.97
N ASN A 301 26.03 -9.63 3.09
CA ASN A 301 25.01 -8.62 3.38
C ASN A 301 23.83 -9.21 4.17
N ILE A 302 23.23 -8.42 5.05
CA ILE A 302 22.00 -8.78 5.77
C ILE A 302 20.80 -8.51 4.87
N CYS A 303 19.95 -9.51 4.73
CA CYS A 303 18.79 -9.49 3.84
C CYS A 303 17.53 -9.99 4.55
N PHE A 304 16.36 -9.61 4.01
CA PHE A 304 15.05 -10.16 4.39
C PHE A 304 14.09 -10.12 3.19
N HIS A 305 13.09 -11.00 3.17
CA HIS A 305 12.12 -11.07 2.06
C HIS A 305 10.65 -10.95 2.47
N GLY A 306 10.32 -11.18 3.74
CA GLY A 306 8.94 -11.18 4.23
C GLY A 306 7.98 -12.13 3.49
N LYS A 307 6.68 -11.81 3.54
CA LYS A 307 5.59 -12.57 2.90
C LYS A 307 4.55 -11.68 2.24
N CYS A 308 4.52 -11.68 0.91
CA CYS A 308 3.54 -10.98 0.09
C CYS A 308 3.29 -11.78 -1.20
N SER A 309 2.31 -11.37 -2.01
CA SER A 309 1.99 -12.13 -3.22
C SER A 309 3.05 -12.01 -4.30
N TYR A 310 3.71 -10.86 -4.43
CA TYR A 310 4.67 -10.57 -5.49
C TYR A 310 6.06 -10.32 -4.91
N TYR A 311 7.05 -11.08 -5.38
CA TYR A 311 8.46 -10.81 -5.13
C TYR A 311 8.88 -10.78 -3.64
N CYS A 312 8.20 -11.57 -2.80
CA CYS A 312 8.60 -11.83 -1.41
C CYS A 312 9.16 -13.26 -1.29
N ASP A 313 10.32 -13.47 -1.89
CA ASP A 313 11.07 -14.72 -1.87
C ASP A 313 12.58 -14.44 -1.80
N THR A 314 13.39 -15.46 -1.59
CA THR A 314 14.86 -15.32 -1.45
C THR A 314 15.52 -14.69 -2.68
N SER A 315 14.99 -14.88 -3.89
CA SER A 315 15.56 -14.32 -5.12
C SER A 315 15.26 -12.83 -5.32
N HIS A 316 14.26 -12.31 -4.60
CA HIS A 316 13.86 -10.90 -4.61
C HIS A 316 13.98 -10.24 -3.23
N ALA A 317 14.84 -10.79 -2.36
CA ALA A 317 15.08 -10.26 -1.03
C ALA A 317 15.63 -8.83 -1.08
N ILE A 318 15.27 -8.06 -0.06
CA ILE A 318 15.83 -6.73 0.19
C ILE A 318 17.10 -6.93 1.03
N CYS A 319 18.20 -6.32 0.60
CA CYS A 319 19.50 -6.45 1.25
C CYS A 319 20.11 -5.08 1.53
N GLY A 320 20.83 -4.96 2.64
CA GLY A 320 21.67 -3.80 2.91
C GLY A 320 23.02 -3.88 2.19
N ASN A 321 23.89 -2.89 2.47
CA ASN A 321 25.28 -2.90 2.04
C ASN A 321 26.25 -2.38 3.13
N PRO A 322 26.77 -3.24 4.02
CA PRO A 322 26.32 -4.62 4.25
C PRO A 322 24.98 -4.69 4.99
N ASP A 323 24.67 -3.70 5.82
CA ASP A 323 23.48 -3.66 6.67
C ASP A 323 22.76 -2.31 6.68
N ILE A 324 23.23 -1.31 5.94
CA ILE A 324 22.50 -0.04 5.75
C ILE A 324 21.49 -0.18 4.61
N LEU A 325 20.25 0.28 4.86
CA LEU A 325 19.15 0.27 3.91
C LEU A 325 18.49 1.64 3.85
N GLU A 326 18.36 2.17 2.65
CA GLU A 326 17.55 3.36 2.41
C GLU A 326 16.07 2.97 2.30
N VAL A 327 15.19 3.78 2.88
CA VAL A 327 13.74 3.54 2.92
C VAL A 327 12.98 4.85 2.70
N SER A 328 11.71 4.74 2.28
CA SER A 328 10.73 5.81 2.39
C SER A 328 9.80 5.55 3.56
N LEU A 329 9.54 6.57 4.36
CA LEU A 329 8.59 6.57 5.47
C LEU A 329 7.42 7.49 5.13
N ALA A 330 6.25 6.91 4.90
CA ALA A 330 5.01 7.63 4.65
C ALA A 330 4.15 7.65 5.92
N ALA A 331 3.83 8.84 6.44
CA ALA A 331 3.03 8.97 7.66
C ALA A 331 1.67 8.26 7.52
N LEU A 332 1.27 7.51 8.54
CA LEU A 332 0.00 6.80 8.50
C LEU A 332 -1.17 7.79 8.56
N LEU A 333 -2.13 7.61 7.65
CA LEU A 333 -3.44 8.25 7.76
C LEU A 333 -4.14 7.81 9.06
N PRO A 334 -5.14 8.56 9.56
CA PRO A 334 -5.86 8.14 10.76
C PRO A 334 -6.43 6.72 10.60
N PRO A 335 -6.49 5.94 11.69
CA PRO A 335 -6.95 4.55 11.62
C PRO A 335 -8.38 4.48 11.10
N GLN A 336 -8.73 3.35 10.47
CA GLN A 336 -10.03 3.18 9.81
C GLN A 336 -11.20 3.28 10.80
N GLU A 337 -10.96 2.96 12.07
CA GLU A 337 -11.90 3.05 13.17
C GLU A 337 -12.21 4.50 13.55
N ALA A 338 -11.22 5.39 13.46
CA ALA A 338 -11.38 6.80 13.80
C ALA A 338 -11.85 7.65 12.61
N ALA A 339 -11.27 7.40 11.42
CA ALA A 339 -11.64 8.11 10.19
C ALA A 339 -11.84 7.13 9.03
N PRO A 340 -13.02 6.49 8.94
CA PRO A 340 -13.28 5.52 7.89
C PRO A 340 -13.11 6.11 6.50
N ARG A 341 -12.28 5.47 5.68
CA ARG A 341 -12.15 5.77 4.25
C ARG A 341 -13.03 4.85 3.40
N LYS A 342 -13.45 5.36 2.25
CA LYS A 342 -14.12 4.59 1.20
C LYS A 342 -13.17 4.47 0.01
N SER A 343 -12.92 3.24 -0.40
CA SER A 343 -12.22 2.94 -1.66
C SER A 343 -13.23 2.92 -2.79
N TRP A 344 -12.85 3.51 -3.92
CA TRP A 344 -13.64 3.61 -5.13
C TRP A 344 -12.86 3.03 -6.30
N LEU A 345 -13.56 2.36 -7.21
CA LEU A 345 -12.97 1.92 -8.47
C LEU A 345 -12.75 3.13 -9.37
N HIS A 346 -11.54 3.27 -9.93
CA HIS A 346 -11.24 4.35 -10.86
C HIS A 346 -11.95 4.09 -12.20
N PRO A 347 -12.68 5.07 -12.79
CA PRO A 347 -13.40 4.86 -14.05
C PRO A 347 -12.44 4.57 -15.22
N TRP A 348 -11.27 5.20 -15.23
CA TRP A 348 -10.17 4.86 -16.16
C TRP A 348 -9.24 3.74 -15.66
N ARG A 349 -9.71 2.86 -14.77
CA ARG A 349 -8.92 1.68 -14.37
C ARG A 349 -8.53 0.87 -15.60
N ARG A 350 -7.26 0.49 -15.70
CA ARG A 350 -6.74 -0.40 -16.76
C ARG A 350 -7.32 -1.81 -16.67
N SER A 351 -7.10 -2.62 -17.69
CA SER A 351 -7.65 -3.99 -17.74
C SER A 351 -6.99 -4.96 -16.74
N TYR A 352 -5.74 -4.70 -16.33
CA TYR A 352 -4.89 -5.67 -15.60
C TYR A 352 -4.80 -7.01 -16.34
N HIS A 353 -4.83 -6.95 -17.68
CA HIS A 353 -4.85 -8.12 -18.53
C HIS A 353 -3.95 -7.94 -19.76
N LYS A 354 -3.15 -8.96 -20.07
CA LYS A 354 -2.12 -8.89 -21.14
C LYS A 354 -2.68 -8.73 -22.55
N ARG A 355 -3.95 -9.10 -22.76
CA ARG A 355 -4.56 -9.17 -24.09
C ARG A 355 -5.77 -8.27 -24.28
N HIS A 356 -6.34 -7.75 -23.19
CA HIS A 356 -7.60 -7.00 -23.26
C HIS A 356 -7.32 -5.54 -22.99
N LYS A 357 -7.92 -4.67 -23.79
CA LYS A 357 -7.95 -3.23 -23.56
C LYS A 357 -9.13 -2.88 -22.66
N ALA A 358 -8.99 -1.84 -21.86
CA ALA A 358 -10.10 -1.24 -21.12
C ALA A 358 -11.03 -0.47 -22.07
N LYS A 359 -12.28 -0.22 -21.66
CA LYS A 359 -13.27 0.49 -22.49
C LYS A 359 -12.77 1.88 -22.91
N TRP A 360 -12.18 2.62 -21.98
CA TRP A 360 -11.61 3.95 -22.25
C TRP A 360 -10.41 3.94 -23.22
N GLU A 361 -9.73 2.80 -23.40
CA GLU A 361 -8.62 2.69 -24.38
C GLU A 361 -9.12 2.50 -25.82
N ILE A 362 -10.40 2.14 -26.01
CA ILE A 362 -11.00 1.88 -27.32
C ILE A 362 -12.10 2.88 -27.70
N ASP A 363 -12.69 3.56 -26.73
CA ASP A 363 -13.79 4.51 -26.89
C ASP A 363 -13.30 5.94 -26.60
N GLU A 364 -13.18 6.77 -27.64
CA GLU A 364 -12.71 8.15 -27.52
C GLU A 364 -13.72 9.05 -26.78
N ALA A 365 -15.01 8.70 -26.84
CA ALA A 365 -16.11 9.40 -26.17
C ALA A 365 -16.39 8.85 -24.76
N TYR A 366 -15.49 8.04 -24.19
CA TYR A 366 -15.72 7.41 -22.89
C TYR A 366 -16.01 8.41 -21.76
N CYS A 367 -15.37 9.59 -21.77
CA CYS A 367 -15.62 10.63 -20.77
C CYS A 367 -17.08 11.11 -20.78
N ASP A 368 -17.74 11.15 -21.94
CA ASP A 368 -19.16 11.54 -22.04
C ASP A 368 -20.05 10.60 -21.23
N THR A 369 -19.70 9.31 -21.19
CA THR A 369 -20.39 8.34 -20.33
C THR A 369 -20.10 8.63 -18.87
N VAL A 370 -18.82 8.76 -18.50
CA VAL A 370 -18.40 8.97 -17.11
C VAL A 370 -19.03 10.22 -16.51
N ARG A 371 -19.00 11.36 -17.21
CA ARG A 371 -19.58 12.63 -16.74
C ARG A 371 -21.10 12.60 -16.57
N SER A 372 -21.79 11.56 -17.05
CA SER A 372 -23.22 11.36 -16.87
C SER A 372 -23.58 10.40 -15.73
N GLU A 373 -22.59 9.73 -15.14
CA GLU A 373 -22.79 8.71 -14.09
C GLU A 373 -22.41 9.24 -12.71
N PRO A 374 -23.24 9.00 -11.66
CA PRO A 374 -22.85 9.25 -10.29
C PRO A 374 -21.62 8.42 -9.88
N PRO A 375 -20.67 8.97 -9.10
CA PRO A 375 -20.66 10.30 -8.48
C PRO A 375 -19.96 11.39 -9.33
N TYR A 376 -19.72 11.17 -10.62
CA TYR A 376 -18.95 12.06 -11.50
C TYR A 376 -19.82 13.13 -12.18
N ASP A 377 -21.14 12.90 -12.20
CA ASP A 377 -22.17 13.78 -12.76
C ASP A 377 -22.36 15.11 -12.00
N ARG A 378 -21.78 15.24 -10.81
CA ARG A 378 -21.94 16.44 -9.96
C ARG A 378 -20.77 16.65 -9.01
N GLY A 379 -20.59 17.92 -8.64
CA GLY A 379 -19.58 18.33 -7.66
C GLY A 379 -18.15 18.27 -8.19
N ARG A 380 -17.20 18.07 -7.28
CA ARG A 380 -15.76 18.14 -7.56
C ARG A 380 -15.14 16.83 -8.07
N ARG A 381 -15.85 15.71 -7.98
CA ARG A 381 -15.24 14.38 -8.13
C ARG A 381 -14.54 14.18 -9.47
N LEU A 382 -15.15 14.61 -10.57
CA LEU A 382 -14.54 14.49 -11.89
C LEU A 382 -13.30 15.38 -12.02
N LEU A 383 -13.35 16.61 -11.49
CA LEU A 383 -12.20 17.54 -11.46
C LEU A 383 -11.05 16.98 -10.61
N ASP A 384 -11.34 16.38 -9.46
CA ASP A 384 -10.30 15.78 -8.63
C ASP A 384 -9.65 14.56 -9.32
N LEU A 385 -10.38 13.82 -10.17
CA LEU A 385 -9.80 12.75 -10.99
C LEU A 385 -8.90 13.30 -12.09
N ILE A 386 -9.21 14.48 -12.63
CA ILE A 386 -8.35 15.20 -13.59
C ILE A 386 -7.06 15.62 -12.88
N ASP A 387 -7.13 16.27 -11.71
CA ASP A 387 -5.97 16.64 -10.89
C ASP A 387 -5.07 15.43 -10.62
N MET A 388 -5.67 14.33 -10.15
CA MET A 388 -4.96 13.07 -9.88
C MET A 388 -4.31 12.50 -11.14
N SER A 389 -4.97 12.59 -12.29
CA SER A 389 -4.43 12.09 -13.56
C SER A 389 -3.31 12.97 -14.10
N ILE A 390 -3.35 14.28 -13.87
CA ILE A 390 -2.24 15.20 -14.16
C ILE A 390 -1.03 14.82 -13.31
N LEU A 391 -1.22 14.61 -12.00
CA LEU A 391 -0.14 14.13 -11.13
C LEU A 391 0.44 12.80 -11.62
N ASP A 392 -0.42 11.79 -11.81
CA ASP A 392 -0.02 10.46 -12.25
C ASP A 392 0.68 10.50 -13.62
N PHE A 393 0.24 11.37 -14.53
CA PHE A 393 0.88 11.60 -15.82
C PHE A 393 2.30 12.19 -15.66
N LEU A 394 2.47 13.26 -14.87
CA LEU A 394 3.75 13.92 -14.67
C LEU A 394 4.81 12.99 -14.06
N ILE A 395 4.37 12.12 -13.15
CA ILE A 395 5.25 11.16 -12.49
C ILE A 395 5.33 9.82 -13.24
N GLY A 396 4.55 9.62 -14.29
CA GLY A 396 4.50 8.38 -15.07
C GLY A 396 3.91 7.17 -14.31
N ASN A 397 3.01 7.39 -13.36
CA ASN A 397 2.32 6.34 -12.63
C ASN A 397 1.15 5.78 -13.47
N MET A 398 1.19 4.48 -13.76
CA MET A 398 0.15 3.81 -14.56
C MET A 398 -0.76 2.88 -13.76
N ASP A 399 -0.53 2.75 -12.45
CA ASP A 399 -1.18 1.76 -11.60
C ASP A 399 -2.38 2.32 -10.83
N ARG A 400 -2.91 3.49 -11.24
CA ARG A 400 -4.10 4.10 -10.64
C ARG A 400 -5.37 3.28 -10.96
N HIS A 401 -5.66 2.29 -10.13
CA HIS A 401 -6.86 1.45 -10.26
C HIS A 401 -7.98 1.78 -9.27
N HIS A 402 -7.64 2.48 -8.19
CA HIS A 402 -8.54 2.85 -7.12
C HIS A 402 -8.16 4.24 -6.61
N TYR A 403 -9.10 4.88 -5.93
CA TYR A 403 -8.86 6.10 -5.16
C TYR A 403 -9.65 6.04 -3.85
N GLU A 404 -9.22 6.82 -2.86
CA GLU A 404 -9.85 6.86 -1.54
C GLU A 404 -10.41 8.24 -1.20
N THR A 405 -11.50 8.25 -0.43
CA THR A 405 -12.07 9.45 0.19
C THR A 405 -12.39 9.20 1.66
N PHE A 406 -12.31 10.22 2.51
CA PHE A 406 -12.80 10.13 3.89
C PHE A 406 -14.34 10.15 3.91
N LYS A 407 -14.96 9.14 4.53
CA LYS A 407 -16.43 9.02 4.55
C LYS A 407 -17.10 10.19 5.28
N MET A 408 -16.47 10.69 6.35
CA MET A 408 -17.02 11.75 7.19
C MET A 408 -17.25 13.07 6.43
N PHE A 409 -16.49 13.33 5.37
CA PHE A 409 -16.63 14.54 4.55
C PHE A 409 -17.63 14.39 3.39
N GLY A 410 -18.23 13.20 3.22
CA GLY A 410 -19.18 12.93 2.16
C GLY A 410 -18.59 12.94 0.74
N ASN A 411 -19.45 13.12 -0.27
CA ASN A 411 -19.05 13.04 -1.68
C ASN A 411 -18.28 14.27 -2.17
N TYR A 412 -18.44 15.42 -1.51
CA TYR A 412 -17.76 16.68 -1.83
C TYR A 412 -16.46 16.81 -1.03
N SER A 413 -15.59 15.81 -1.15
CA SER A 413 -14.30 15.76 -0.47
C SER A 413 -13.19 15.42 -1.46
N PHE A 414 -11.97 15.82 -1.14
CA PHE A 414 -10.80 15.56 -1.96
C PHE A 414 -10.50 14.05 -2.09
N LEU A 415 -9.73 13.70 -3.12
CA LEU A 415 -9.21 12.35 -3.31
C LEU A 415 -7.83 12.23 -2.66
N VAL A 416 -7.61 11.21 -1.84
CA VAL A 416 -6.29 10.98 -1.26
C VAL A 416 -5.36 10.42 -2.34
N HIS A 417 -4.24 11.09 -2.59
CA HIS A 417 -3.23 10.67 -3.54
C HIS A 417 -2.30 9.64 -2.86
N LEU A 418 -2.56 8.34 -3.09
CA LEU A 418 -1.83 7.22 -2.49
C LEU A 418 -1.15 6.34 -3.55
N ASP A 419 -0.34 5.37 -3.11
CA ASP A 419 0.24 4.31 -3.95
C ASP A 419 1.02 4.83 -5.17
N HIS A 420 2.05 5.65 -4.92
CA HIS A 420 2.93 6.19 -5.98
C HIS A 420 4.19 5.35 -6.19
N GLY A 421 4.30 4.17 -5.57
CA GLY A 421 5.46 3.29 -5.67
C GLY A 421 5.81 2.86 -7.10
N ARG A 422 4.86 2.94 -8.04
CA ARG A 422 5.05 2.67 -9.48
C ARG A 422 5.15 3.94 -10.33
N ALA A 423 5.58 5.04 -9.74
CA ALA A 423 5.97 6.24 -10.46
C ALA A 423 7.46 6.22 -10.82
N PHE A 424 7.86 7.10 -11.75
CA PHE A 424 9.22 7.30 -12.22
C PHE A 424 9.85 6.02 -12.80
N GLU A 425 9.04 5.21 -13.48
CA GLU A 425 9.43 3.91 -14.04
C GLU A 425 10.45 4.02 -15.18
N SER A 426 10.35 5.03 -16.05
CA SER A 426 11.28 5.23 -17.17
C SER A 426 11.31 6.69 -17.61
N GLN A 427 12.49 7.20 -18.02
CA GLN A 427 12.61 8.52 -18.66
C GLN A 427 11.93 8.57 -20.04
N ARG A 428 11.63 7.40 -20.62
CA ARG A 428 11.13 7.24 -22.00
C ARG A 428 9.64 7.53 -22.15
N TRP A 429 8.86 7.54 -21.06
CA TRP A 429 7.42 7.82 -21.10
C TRP A 429 7.06 9.23 -21.57
N ARG A 430 8.05 10.11 -21.75
CA ARG A 430 7.88 11.42 -22.40
C ARG A 430 7.62 11.35 -23.92
N ASN A 431 7.77 10.18 -24.55
CA ASN A 431 7.55 10.01 -25.99
C ASN A 431 6.22 9.31 -26.27
N PHE A 432 5.17 10.11 -26.45
CA PHE A 432 3.78 9.73 -26.75
C PHE A 432 3.52 9.02 -28.09
N SER A 433 4.56 8.57 -28.80
CA SER A 433 4.35 7.91 -30.09
C SER A 433 3.89 6.47 -29.90
N ASN A 434 2.57 6.27 -29.92
CA ASN A 434 1.83 5.05 -30.28
C ASN A 434 1.52 3.95 -29.24
N SER A 435 2.02 3.96 -28.00
CA SER A 435 1.76 2.83 -27.07
C SER A 435 1.07 3.16 -25.75
N THR A 436 0.98 4.43 -25.37
CA THR A 436 0.43 4.84 -24.06
C THR A 436 -0.73 5.81 -24.26
N LYS A 437 -1.95 5.30 -24.31
CA LYS A 437 -3.14 6.15 -24.22
C LYS A 437 -3.25 6.68 -22.79
N VAL A 438 -3.40 7.99 -22.67
CA VAL A 438 -3.76 8.70 -21.44
C VAL A 438 -5.28 8.83 -21.41
N PRO A 439 -5.93 8.77 -20.24
CA PRO A 439 -7.34 9.11 -20.11
C PRO A 439 -7.71 10.40 -20.86
N SER A 440 -8.70 10.35 -21.74
CA SER A 440 -9.36 11.56 -22.25
C SER A 440 -10.35 12.05 -21.20
N PHE A 441 -10.30 13.35 -20.91
CA PHE A 441 -11.17 14.05 -19.97
C PHE A 441 -11.98 15.13 -20.66
#